data_AF-A0A2A4Z7G4-F1
#
_entry.id   AF-A0A2A4Z7G4-F1
#
_cell.length_a   1.000
_cell.length_b   1.000
_cell.length_c   1.000
_cell.angle_alpha   90.00
_cell.angle_beta   90.00
_cell.angle_gamma   90.00
#
_symmetry.space_group_name_H-M   'P 1'
#
loop_
_entity.id
_entity.type
_entity.pdbx_description
1 polymer ?
#
loop_
_entity_poly.entity_id
_entity_poly.type
_entity_poly.pdbx_seq_one_letter_code
_entity_poly.pdbx_strand_id
1 'polypeptide(L)'
;MESNTSMTEVLGNEFKVNMWDFWQPEGHFFDLIRDKNAINAMVADVGGKEVADGNVTSTAKIQKKIIDDFLIGTGREQVLDWMPNYMKFPFEAYTKSGAGDLSDNAKLAERLTK
;
A
#
# COMPACT_ATOMS: atom_id res chain seq x y z
N MET A 1 15.75 5.46 -17.00
CA MET A 1 14.96 6.19 -15.98
C MET A 1 15.28 5.56 -14.65
N GLU A 2 15.91 6.29 -13.75
CA GLU A 2 16.21 5.80 -12.41
C GLU A 2 14.93 5.89 -11.56
N SER A 3 14.30 4.75 -11.29
CA SER A 3 12.96 4.64 -10.69
C SER A 3 12.89 4.97 -9.19
N ASN A 4 13.91 5.63 -8.62
CA ASN A 4 13.99 5.92 -7.19
C ASN A 4 14.68 7.27 -6.94
N THR A 5 14.21 8.31 -7.64
CA THR A 5 14.74 9.67 -7.50
C THR A 5 13.66 10.60 -6.95
N SER A 6 14.06 11.60 -6.19
CA SER A 6 13.17 12.67 -5.71
C SER A 6 12.46 13.42 -6.83
N MET A 7 13.04 13.45 -8.04
CA MET A 7 12.42 14.04 -9.23
C MET A 7 11.14 13.30 -9.64
N THR A 8 11.09 11.97 -9.54
CA THR A 8 9.87 11.19 -9.84
C THR A 8 8.74 11.55 -8.89
N GLU A 9 9.03 11.72 -7.60
CA GLU A 9 8.06 12.14 -6.57
C GLU A 9 7.57 13.57 -6.81
N VAL A 10 8.48 14.51 -7.13
CA VAL A 10 8.12 15.90 -7.46
C VAL A 10 7.23 15.96 -8.70
N LEU A 11 7.61 15.28 -9.77
CA LEU A 11 6.83 15.26 -11.01
C LEU A 11 5.50 14.53 -10.84
N GLY A 12 5.45 13.43 -10.08
CA GLY A 12 4.20 12.73 -9.76
C GLY A 12 3.21 13.62 -9.01
N ASN A 13 3.70 14.41 -8.04
CA ASN A 13 2.91 15.40 -7.33
C ASN A 13 2.45 16.56 -8.23
N GLU A 14 3.35 17.13 -9.05
CA GLU A 14 3.05 18.25 -9.93
C GLU A 14 2.04 17.88 -11.03
N PHE A 15 2.18 16.70 -11.62
CA PHE A 15 1.24 16.21 -12.63
C PHE A 15 -0.06 15.66 -12.05
N LYS A 16 -0.22 15.67 -10.72
CA LYS A 16 -1.39 15.12 -10.02
C LYS A 16 -1.72 13.71 -10.51
N VAL A 17 -0.70 12.87 -10.66
CA VAL A 17 -0.87 11.52 -11.20
C VAL A 17 -1.82 10.76 -10.29
N ASN A 18 -3.00 10.43 -10.82
CA ASN A 18 -3.99 9.66 -10.11
C ASN A 18 -3.73 8.17 -10.32
N MET A 19 -3.03 7.52 -9.38
CA MET A 19 -2.70 6.10 -9.51
C MET A 19 -3.94 5.19 -9.49
N TRP A 20 -5.10 5.70 -9.05
CA TRP A 20 -6.39 5.02 -9.15
C TRP A 20 -6.73 4.62 -10.59
N ASP A 21 -6.32 5.41 -11.59
CA ASP A 21 -6.63 5.12 -13.00
C ASP A 21 -5.87 3.90 -13.54
N PHE A 22 -4.83 3.45 -12.82
CA PHE A 22 -3.92 2.38 -13.24
C PHE A 22 -3.85 1.22 -12.25
N TRP A 23 -4.41 1.38 -11.05
CA TRP A 23 -4.39 0.37 -10.01
C TRP A 23 -5.54 -0.62 -10.18
N GLN A 24 -5.22 -1.91 -10.16
CA GLN A 24 -6.17 -2.99 -10.02
C GLN A 24 -5.69 -3.91 -8.90
N PRO A 25 -6.54 -4.25 -7.92
CA PRO A 25 -6.16 -5.09 -6.80
C PRO A 25 -6.14 -6.57 -7.24
N GLU A 26 -5.17 -6.94 -8.08
CA GLU A 26 -4.97 -8.33 -8.48
C GLU A 26 -4.15 -9.10 -7.44
N GLY A 27 -4.52 -10.37 -7.20
CA GLY A 27 -3.97 -11.19 -6.11
C GLY A 27 -2.45 -11.40 -6.14
N HIS A 28 -1.80 -11.30 -7.31
CA HIS A 28 -0.35 -11.51 -7.45
C HIS A 28 0.49 -10.44 -6.74
N PHE A 29 -0.05 -9.24 -6.49
CA PHE A 29 0.65 -8.19 -5.77
C PHE A 29 1.07 -8.65 -4.37
N PHE A 30 0.17 -9.36 -3.68
CA PHE A 30 0.40 -9.77 -2.30
C PHE A 30 1.51 -10.80 -2.17
N ASP A 31 1.78 -11.62 -3.19
CA ASP A 31 2.85 -12.61 -3.17
C ASP A 31 4.25 -12.00 -3.02
N LEU A 32 4.42 -10.76 -3.50
CA LEU A 32 5.69 -10.03 -3.40
C LEU A 32 5.95 -9.48 -1.99
N ILE A 33 4.91 -9.33 -1.18
CA ILE A 33 5.02 -8.73 0.15
C ILE A 33 5.41 -9.80 1.17
N ARG A 34 6.55 -9.60 1.83
CA ARG A 34 7.11 -10.50 2.86
C ARG A 34 6.97 -9.96 4.28
N ASP A 35 6.86 -8.64 4.44
CA ASP A 35 6.71 -8.01 5.75
C ASP A 35 5.29 -8.28 6.30
N LYS A 36 5.21 -9.13 7.34
CA LYS A 36 3.95 -9.49 7.97
C LYS A 36 3.26 -8.29 8.65
N ASN A 37 4.03 -7.31 9.14
CA ASN A 37 3.44 -6.11 9.74
C ASN A 37 2.80 -5.21 8.68
N ALA A 38 3.43 -5.11 7.50
CA ALA A 38 2.85 -4.41 6.36
C ALA A 38 1.56 -5.09 5.88
N ILE A 39 1.55 -6.43 5.78
CA ILE A 39 0.35 -7.20 5.42
C ILE A 39 -0.77 -6.97 6.45
N ASN A 40 -0.46 -6.95 7.74
CA ASN A 40 -1.47 -6.70 8.77
C ASN A 40 -2.02 -5.27 8.71
N ALA A 41 -1.19 -4.28 8.36
CA ALA A 41 -1.66 -2.93 8.12
C ALA A 41 -2.59 -2.86 6.89
N MET A 42 -2.32 -3.59 5.82
CA MET A 42 -3.23 -3.72 4.67
C MET A 42 -4.56 -4.37 5.06
N VAL A 43 -4.56 -5.35 5.98
CA VAL A 43 -5.81 -5.90 6.54
C VAL A 43 -6.62 -4.80 7.25
N ALA A 44 -5.96 -3.88 7.95
CA ALA A 44 -6.63 -2.76 8.60
C ALA A 44 -7.24 -1.78 7.59
N ASP A 45 -6.60 -1.57 6.44
CA ASP A 45 -7.14 -0.70 5.38
C ASP A 45 -8.44 -1.25 4.78
N VAL A 46 -8.49 -2.55 4.48
CA VAL A 46 -9.67 -3.16 3.83
C VAL A 46 -10.74 -3.60 4.83
N GLY A 47 -10.35 -4.00 6.03
CA GLY A 47 -11.24 -4.64 7.00
C GLY A 47 -11.40 -3.89 8.32
N GLY A 48 -10.71 -2.77 8.49
CA GLY A 48 -10.70 -2.01 9.74
C GLY A 48 -9.80 -2.62 10.81
N LYS A 49 -9.58 -1.81 11.85
CA LYS A 49 -8.65 -2.11 12.94
C LYS A 49 -8.99 -3.40 13.70
N GLU A 50 -10.28 -3.65 13.97
CA GLU A 50 -10.72 -4.81 14.75
C GLU A 50 -10.36 -6.13 14.05
N VAL A 51 -10.54 -6.19 12.72
CA VAL A 51 -10.18 -7.35 11.92
C VAL A 51 -8.67 -7.56 11.91
N ALA A 52 -7.89 -6.49 11.80
CA ALA A 52 -6.43 -6.56 11.83
C ALA A 52 -5.91 -7.06 13.20
N ASP A 53 -6.41 -6.49 14.30
CA ASP A 53 -6.04 -6.86 15.66
C ASP A 53 -6.38 -8.34 15.95
N GLY A 54 -7.56 -8.79 15.53
CA GLY A 54 -8.00 -10.19 15.68
C GLY A 54 -7.16 -11.20 14.88
N ASN A 55 -6.38 -10.74 13.88
CA ASN A 55 -5.58 -11.59 13.00
C ASN A 55 -4.08 -11.35 13.10
N VAL A 56 -3.60 -10.57 14.06
CA VAL A 56 -2.18 -10.21 14.20
C VAL A 56 -1.27 -11.44 14.36
N THR A 57 -1.75 -12.48 15.05
CA THR A 57 -1.02 -13.74 15.27
C THR A 57 -1.14 -14.73 14.12
N SER A 58 -2.14 -14.57 13.25
CA SER A 58 -2.37 -15.42 12.06
C SER A 58 -1.16 -15.42 11.12
N THR A 59 -1.01 -16.46 10.30
CA THR A 59 0.09 -16.51 9.33
C THR A 59 -0.08 -15.44 8.24
N ALA A 60 1.02 -15.02 7.62
CA ALA A 60 0.97 -14.06 6.51
C ALA A 60 0.05 -14.53 5.38
N LYS A 61 0.05 -15.84 5.08
CA LYS A 61 -0.85 -16.44 4.09
C LYS A 61 -2.33 -16.24 4.44
N ILE A 62 -2.70 -16.42 5.71
CA ILE A 62 -4.08 -16.20 6.17
C ILE A 62 -4.45 -14.72 6.05
N GLN A 63 -3.56 -13.82 6.45
CA GLN A 63 -3.83 -12.38 6.33
C GLN A 63 -3.97 -11.93 4.87
N LYS A 64 -3.14 -12.43 3.95
CA LYS A 64 -3.31 -12.16 2.51
C LYS A 64 -4.66 -12.64 1.98
N LYS A 65 -5.07 -13.85 2.36
CA LYS A 65 -6.40 -14.36 2.02
C LYS A 65 -7.53 -13.46 2.54
N ILE A 66 -7.40 -12.91 3.75
CA ILE A 66 -8.39 -11.98 4.29
C ILE A 66 -8.52 -10.74 3.41
N ILE A 67 -7.39 -10.22 2.91
CA ILE A 67 -7.38 -9.07 2.00
C ILE A 67 -8.12 -9.45 0.70
N ASP A 68 -7.78 -10.58 0.09
CA ASP A 68 -8.45 -11.07 -1.12
C ASP A 68 -9.97 -11.24 -0.92
N ASP A 69 -10.39 -11.78 0.24
CA ASP A 69 -11.79 -11.98 0.56
C ASP A 69 -12.57 -10.66 0.62
N PHE A 70 -11.95 -9.57 1.10
CA PHE A 70 -12.54 -8.22 1.06
C PHE A 70 -12.56 -7.64 -0.36
N LEU A 71 -11.51 -7.82 -1.15
CA LEU A 71 -11.43 -7.25 -2.50
C LEU A 71 -12.43 -7.90 -3.47
N ILE A 72 -12.68 -9.20 -3.30
CA ILE A 72 -13.59 -9.98 -4.15
C ILE A 72 -15.02 -10.03 -3.55
N GLY A 73 -15.21 -9.65 -2.29
CA GLY A 73 -16.51 -9.69 -1.61
C GLY A 73 -16.97 -11.09 -1.21
N THR A 74 -16.03 -11.99 -0.94
CA THR A 74 -16.36 -13.39 -0.57
C THR A 74 -16.50 -13.53 0.94
N GLY A 75 -17.75 -13.61 1.43
CA GLY A 75 -18.06 -13.74 2.86
C GLY A 75 -17.82 -12.47 3.67
N ARG A 76 -17.56 -11.34 3.00
CA ARG A 76 -17.30 -10.00 3.56
C ARG A 76 -17.87 -8.95 2.61
N GLU A 77 -18.11 -7.73 3.10
CA GLU A 77 -18.47 -6.59 2.25
C GLU A 77 -17.33 -6.28 1.29
N GLN A 78 -17.64 -6.10 0.00
CA GLN A 78 -16.62 -5.90 -1.02
C GLN A 78 -16.02 -4.49 -0.94
N VAL A 79 -14.70 -4.40 -0.99
CA VAL A 79 -13.97 -3.13 -1.08
C VAL A 79 -13.48 -2.96 -2.52
N LEU A 80 -14.15 -2.08 -3.27
CA LEU A 80 -13.87 -1.85 -4.70
C LEU A 80 -12.73 -0.86 -4.95
N ASP A 81 -12.62 0.15 -4.10
CA ASP A 81 -11.67 1.24 -4.26
C ASP A 81 -10.60 1.18 -3.17
N TRP A 82 -9.85 0.07 -3.12
CA TRP A 82 -8.68 -0.04 -2.24
C TRP A 82 -7.38 0.11 -3.04
N MET A 83 -6.52 1.02 -2.60
CA MET A 83 -5.18 1.24 -3.12
C MET A 83 -4.17 1.14 -1.97
N PRO A 84 -3.12 0.33 -2.09
CA PRO A 84 -2.10 0.22 -1.06
C PRO A 84 -1.30 1.54 -0.95
N ASN A 85 -0.81 1.85 0.25
CA ASN A 85 0.02 3.03 0.49
C ASN A 85 1.25 3.10 -0.43
N TYR A 86 1.80 1.93 -0.81
CA TYR A 86 2.93 1.83 -1.73
C TYR A 86 2.65 2.37 -3.14
N MET A 87 1.38 2.56 -3.53
CA MET A 87 0.98 3.10 -4.83
C MET A 87 0.55 4.57 -4.76
N LYS A 88 0.54 5.19 -3.57
CA LYS A 88 0.25 6.62 -3.42
C LYS A 88 1.39 7.48 -3.94
N PHE A 89 1.05 8.70 -4.34
CA PHE A 89 1.99 9.78 -4.58
C PHE A 89 1.61 10.99 -3.71
N PRO A 90 2.51 11.49 -2.85
CA PRO A 90 3.86 10.97 -2.59
C PRO A 90 3.85 9.56 -1.99
N PHE A 91 4.92 8.79 -2.23
CA PHE A 91 5.03 7.40 -1.76
C PHE A 91 4.85 7.29 -0.24
N GLU A 92 4.03 6.33 0.22
CA GLU A 92 3.80 6.05 1.63
C GLU A 92 4.17 4.59 2.00
N ALA A 93 4.98 4.43 3.03
CA ALA A 93 5.35 3.12 3.57
C ALA A 93 4.32 2.63 4.61
N TYR A 94 4.07 1.32 4.66
CA TYR A 94 3.29 0.71 5.76
C TYR A 94 4.09 0.53 7.05
N THR A 95 5.41 0.33 6.94
CA THR A 95 6.30 0.11 8.09
C THR A 95 7.56 0.94 7.94
N LYS A 96 8.22 1.27 9.06
CA LYS A 96 9.47 2.03 9.06
C LYS A 96 10.60 1.31 8.29
N SER A 97 10.56 -0.01 8.23
CA SER A 97 11.53 -0.85 7.51
C SER A 97 11.17 -1.08 6.04
N GLY A 98 9.88 -1.00 5.70
CA GLY A 98 9.36 -1.33 4.38
C GLY A 98 9.31 -0.13 3.46
N ALA A 99 10.46 0.49 3.13
CA ALA A 99 10.56 1.50 2.06
C ALA A 99 11.95 2.07 1.78
N GLY A 100 12.92 1.97 2.70
CA GLY A 100 14.27 2.52 2.51
C GLY A 100 14.27 3.95 1.94
N ASP A 101 15.08 4.16 0.89
CA ASP A 101 15.31 5.45 0.22
C ASP A 101 14.05 6.10 -0.36
N LEU A 102 12.99 5.34 -0.68
CA LEU A 102 11.75 5.89 -1.28
C LEU A 102 11.02 6.83 -0.32
N SER A 103 10.97 6.47 0.96
CA SER A 103 10.35 7.34 1.98
C SER A 103 11.13 8.63 2.19
N ASP A 104 12.45 8.60 2.02
CA ASP A 104 13.28 9.78 2.19
C ASP A 104 13.23 10.67 0.94
N ASN A 105 13.13 10.08 -0.25
CA ASN A 105 12.88 10.78 -1.50
C ASN A 105 11.51 11.48 -1.51
N ALA A 106 10.45 10.84 -1.02
CA ALA A 106 9.12 11.44 -0.87
C ALA A 106 9.17 12.69 0.03
N LYS A 107 9.82 12.58 1.21
CA LYS A 107 10.03 13.74 2.11
C LYS A 107 10.85 14.85 1.48
N LEU A 108 11.85 14.49 0.66
CA LEU A 108 12.67 15.48 -0.04
C LEU A 108 11.84 16.21 -1.11
N ALA A 109 11.00 15.49 -1.85
CA ALA A 109 10.11 16.07 -2.86
C ALA A 109 9.10 17.07 -2.27
N GLU A 110 8.49 16.75 -1.12
CA GLU A 110 7.61 17.69 -0.40
C GLU A 110 8.33 18.99 0.01
N ARG A 111 9.63 18.91 0.34
CA ARG A 111 10.44 20.10 0.68
C ARG A 111 10.79 20.93 -0.54
N LEU A 112 10.94 20.30 -1.71
CA LEU A 112 11.30 20.98 -2.97
C LEU A 112 10.10 21.65 -3.65
N THR A 113 8.88 21.29 -3.25
CA THR A 113 7.61 21.81 -3.81
C THR A 113 6.94 22.88 -2.93
N LYS A 114 7.56 23.23 -1.78
CA LYS A 114 7.20 24.38 -0.94
C LYS A 114 8.03 25.62 -1.31
#